data_AF-A0A937CYQ6-F1
#
_entry.id   AF-A0A937CYQ6-F1
#
_cell.length_a   1.000
_cell.length_b   1.000
_cell.length_c   1.000
_cell.angle_alpha   90.00
_cell.angle_beta   90.00
_cell.angle_gamma   90.00
#
_symmetry.space_group_name_H-M   'P 1'
#
loop_
_entity.id
_entity.type
_entity.pdbx_description
1 polymer ?
#
loop_
_entity_poly.entity_id
_entity_poly.type
_entity_poly.pdbx_seq_one_letter_code
_entity_poly.pdbx_strand_id
1 'polypeptide(L)' 'MTREIADRLLESLRPTRHLLTRTLADIPIDGPEYHQIDRVVQEIDGLARILISDETHYYREDHAARAFGTDHRGE' A
#
# COMPACT_ATOMS: atom_id res chain seq x y z
N MET A 1 4.27 5.50 22.15
CA MET A 1 4.38 4.38 21.21
C MET A 1 5.82 4.28 20.74
N THR A 2 6.41 3.09 20.62
CA THR A 2 7.80 2.94 20.13
C THR A 2 7.81 2.77 18.61
N ARG A 3 8.94 3.11 17.97
CA ARG A 3 9.12 2.95 16.53
C ARG A 3 8.90 1.50 16.07
N GLU A 4 9.40 0.54 16.83
CA GLU A 4 9.19 -0.89 16.54
C GLU A 4 7.70 -1.31 16.55
N ILE A 5 6.90 -0.73 17.44
CA ILE A 5 5.45 -1.01 17.49
C ILE A 5 4.77 -0.39 16.26
N ALA A 6 5.16 0.83 15.87
CA ALA A 6 4.67 1.47 14.66
C ALA A 6 5.03 0.65 13.41
N ASP A 7 6.28 0.23 13.28
CA ASP A 7 6.75 -0.56 12.13
C ASP A 7 6.00 -1.90 12.03
N ARG A 8 5.81 -2.62 13.14
CA ARG A 8 5.02 -3.87 13.16
C ARG A 8 3.57 -3.65 12.78
N LEU A 9 2.96 -2.57 13.25
CA LEU A 9 1.58 -2.23 12.91
C LEU A 9 1.45 -1.93 11.41
N LEU A 10 2.33 -1.09 10.86
CA LEU A 10 2.32 -0.75 9.43
C LEU A 10 2.58 -1.96 8.54
N GLU A 11 3.48 -2.86 8.96
CA GLU A 11 3.72 -4.13 8.26
C GLU A 11 2.50 -5.05 8.28
N SER A 12 1.77 -5.11 9.40
CA SER A 12 0.52 -5.88 9.49
C SER A 12 -0.61 -5.34 8.59
N LEU A 13 -0.59 -4.03 8.29
CA LEU A 13 -1.56 -3.37 7.42
C LEU A 13 -1.20 -3.49 5.93
N ARG A 14 0.06 -3.81 5.59
CA ARG A 14 0.56 -3.89 4.21
C ARG A 14 -0.28 -4.82 3.32
N PRO A 15 -0.63 -6.07 3.72
CA PRO A 15 -1.43 -6.96 2.87
C PRO A 15 -2.83 -6.40 2.60
N THR A 16 -3.44 -5.77 3.61
CA THR A 16 -4.77 -5.15 3.49
C THR A 16 -4.72 -3.96 2.54
N ARG A 17 -3.74 -3.06 2.70
CA ARG A 17 -3.54 -1.91 1.80
C ARG A 17 -3.36 -2.36 0.35
N HIS A 18 -2.56 -3.40 0.13
CA HIS A 18 -2.34 -3.98 -1.21
C HIS A 18 -3.62 -4.55 -1.82
N LEU A 19 -4.39 -5.31 -1.04
CA LEU A 19 -5.66 -5.88 -1.49
C LEU A 19 -6.65 -4.78 -1.88
N LEU A 20 -6.83 -3.78 -1.04
CA LEU A 20 -7.76 -2.67 -1.29
C LEU A 20 -7.35 -1.87 -2.55
N THR A 21 -6.05 -1.62 -2.73
CA THR A 21 -5.52 -0.94 -3.92
C THR A 21 -5.80 -1.73 -5.19
N ARG A 22 -5.67 -3.06 -5.16
CA ARG A 22 -6.05 -3.92 -6.29
C ARG A 22 -7.55 -3.91 -6.54
N THR A 23 -8.37 -3.98 -5.48
CA THR A 23 -9.84 -3.91 -5.62
C THR A 23 -10.29 -2.63 -6.29
N LEU A 24 -9.63 -1.49 -6.05
CA LEU A 24 -9.93 -0.22 -6.73
C LEU A 24 -9.77 -0.31 -8.26
N ALA A 25 -8.88 -1.17 -8.76
CA ALA A 25 -8.70 -1.36 -10.19
C ALA A 25 -9.86 -2.13 -10.85
N ASP A 26 -10.63 -2.88 -10.06
CA ASP A 26 -11.69 -3.76 -10.54
C ASP A 26 -13.10 -3.14 -10.39
N ILE A 27 -13.22 -1.96 -9.79
CA ILE A 27 -14.51 -1.30 -9.52
C ILE A 27 -14.65 0.07 -10.21
N PRO A 28 -15.87 0.52 -10.53
CA PRO A 28 -16.09 1.83 -11.17
C PRO A 28 -15.66 2.99 -10.28
N ILE A 29 -14.88 3.93 -10.85
CA ILE A 29 -14.22 5.06 -10.15
C ILE A 29 -15.19 6.03 -9.46
N ASP A 30 -16.46 6.07 -9.89
CA ASP A 30 -17.50 6.95 -9.34
C ASP A 30 -18.54 6.19 -8.48
N GLY A 31 -18.28 4.92 -8.17
CA GLY A 31 -19.13 4.12 -7.31
C GLY A 31 -18.96 4.49 -5.83
N PRO A 32 -20.01 4.40 -5.00
CA PRO A 32 -19.87 4.58 -3.55
C PRO A 32 -18.84 3.60 -2.96
N GLU A 33 -18.72 2.39 -3.50
CA GLU A 33 -17.72 1.40 -3.10
C GLU A 33 -16.29 1.88 -3.37
N TYR A 34 -16.04 2.52 -4.52
CA TYR A 34 -14.73 3.06 -4.86
C TYR A 34 -14.33 4.13 -3.85
N HIS A 35 -15.21 5.10 -3.58
CA HIS A 35 -14.90 6.16 -2.62
C HIS A 35 -14.65 5.64 -1.21
N GLN A 36 -15.40 4.61 -0.76
CA GLN A 36 -15.17 4.03 0.56
C GLN A 36 -13.83 3.28 0.62
N ILE A 37 -13.49 2.50 -0.41
CA ILE A 37 -12.24 1.74 -0.44
C ILE A 37 -11.04 2.69 -0.56
N ASP A 38 -11.12 3.70 -1.43
CA ASP A 38 -10.09 4.73 -1.59
C ASP A 38 -9.84 5.47 -0.28
N ARG A 39 -10.90 5.85 0.43
CA ARG A 39 -10.78 6.46 1.75
C ARG A 39 -10.03 5.56 2.74
N VAL A 40 -10.34 4.25 2.79
CA VAL A 40 -9.64 3.33 3.68
C VAL A 40 -8.15 3.23 3.33
N VAL A 41 -7.81 3.18 2.04
CA VAL A 41 -6.40 3.19 1.59
C VAL A 41 -5.69 4.46 2.07
N GLN A 42 -6.31 5.62 1.90
CA GLN A 42 -5.76 6.91 2.34
C GLN A 42 -5.58 6.99 3.86
N GLU A 43 -6.49 6.43 4.65
CA GLU A 43 -6.36 6.39 6.11
C GLU A 43 -5.20 5.47 6.54
N ILE A 44 -4.97 4.34 5.84
CA ILE A 44 -3.80 3.48 6.09
C ILE A 44 -2.50 4.22 5.75
N ASP A 45 -2.43 4.90 4.61
CA ASP A 45 -1.27 5.73 4.25
C ASP A 45 -1.08 6.89 5.25
N GLY A 46 -2.18 7.47 5.75
CA GLY A 46 -2.19 8.50 6.78
C GLY A 46 -1.64 8.03 8.13
N LEU A 47 -1.89 6.78 8.52
CA LEU A 47 -1.27 6.18 9.69
C LEU A 47 0.26 6.15 9.56
N ALA A 48 0.81 5.80 8.40
CA ALA A 48 2.27 5.82 8.20
C ALA A 48 2.86 7.23 8.39
N ARG A 49 2.18 8.26 7.86
CA ARG A 49 2.56 9.66 8.10
C ARG A 49 2.55 10.04 9.58
N ILE A 50 1.52 9.65 10.33
CA ILE A 50 1.42 9.99 11.76
C ILE A 50 2.46 9.24 12.59
N LEU A 51 2.71 7.96 12.28
CA LEU A 51 3.49 7.08 13.14
C LEU A 51 5.00 7.16 12.88
N ILE A 52 5.41 7.33 11.63
CA ILE A 52 6.83 7.32 11.24
C ILE A 52 7.23 8.50 10.35
N SER A 53 6.34 9.47 10.12
CA SER A 53 6.58 10.63 9.25
C SER A 53 6.90 10.24 7.80
N ASP A 54 6.34 9.13 7.31
CA ASP A 54 6.54 8.63 5.94
C ASP A 54 5.19 8.38 5.27
N GLU A 55 4.75 9.32 4.42
CA GLU A 55 3.55 9.19 3.59
C GLU A 55 3.76 8.24 2.41
N THR A 56 5.01 7.95 2.05
CA THR A 56 5.39 7.12 0.91
C THR A 56 5.67 5.67 1.30
N HIS A 57 5.40 5.30 2.54
CA HIS A 57 5.80 4.02 3.14
C HIS A 57 5.39 2.81 2.29
N TYR A 58 4.18 2.85 1.72
CA TYR A 58 3.64 1.77 0.89
C TYR A 58 3.95 1.89 -0.62
N TYR A 59 4.60 2.97 -1.06
CA TYR A 59 4.91 3.21 -2.48
C TYR A 59 6.28 2.65 -2.90
N ARG A 60 7.17 2.39 -1.93
CA ARG A 60 8.58 2.10 -2.19
C ARG A 60 8.86 0.67 -2.69
N GLU A 61 7.96 -0.28 -2.48
CA GLU A 61 8.22 -1.70 -2.80
C GLU A 61 7.60 -2.21 -4.10
N ASP A 62 6.53 -1.61 -4.63
CA ASP A 62 5.99 -2.00 -5.94
C ASP A 62 6.99 -1.73 -7.08
N HIS A 63 7.87 -0.74 -6.92
CA HIS A 63 8.96 -0.48 -7.86
C HIS A 63 10.16 -1.40 -7.67
N ALA A 64 10.48 -1.84 -6.45
CA ALA A 64 11.60 -2.76 -6.21
C ALA A 64 11.28 -4.16 -6.74
N ALA A 65 10.07 -4.68 -6.48
CA ALA A 65 9.65 -5.98 -7.01
C ALA A 65 9.55 -6.00 -8.55
N ARG A 66 9.25 -4.86 -9.19
CA ARG A 66 9.28 -4.70 -10.65
C ARG A 66 10.68 -4.46 -11.22
N ALA A 67 11.60 -3.88 -10.45
CA ALA A 67 12.98 -3.62 -10.89
C ALA A 67 13.88 -4.87 -10.79
N PHE A 68 13.58 -5.83 -9.91
CA PHE A 68 14.29 -7.12 -9.85
C PHE A 68 13.68 -8.21 -10.74
N GLY A 69 12.71 -7.87 -11.59
CA GLY A 69 12.28 -8.70 -12.72
C GLY A 69 13.29 -8.63 -13.87
N THR A 70 14.56 -8.92 -13.60
CA THR A 70 15.57 -9.13 -14.64
C THR A 70 15.25 -10.41 -15.40
N ASP A 71 14.75 -10.19 -16.61
CA ASP A 71 15.08 -10.92 -17.83
C ASP A 71 15.84 -12.24 -17.64
N HIS A 72 15.11 -13.35 -17.79
CA HIS A 72 15.73 -14.56 -18.30
C HIS A 72 14.85 -15.16 -19.39
N ARG A 73 14.88 -14.51 -20.56
CA ARG A 73 14.60 -15.17 -21.83
C ARG A 73 15.88 -15.23 -22.65
N GLY A 74 16.49 -16.41 -22.73
CA GLY A 74 17.58 -16.68 -23.66
C GLY A 74 18.21 -18.04 -23.45
N GLU A 75 17.54 -19.10 -23.90
CA GLU A 75 17.99 -20.06 -24.93
C GLU A 75 16.95 -21.17 -25.12
#